data_AF-A0A1E3XAS8-F1
#
_entry.id   AF-A0A1E3XAS8-F1
#
_cell.length_a   1.000
_cell.length_b   1.000
_cell.length_c   1.000
_cell.angle_alpha   90.00
_cell.angle_beta   90.00
_cell.angle_gamma   90.00
#
_symmetry.space_group_name_H-M   'P 1'
#
loop_
_entity.id
_entity.type
_entity.pdbx_description
1 polymer ?
#
loop_
_entity_poly.entity_id
_entity_poly.type
_entity_poly.pdbx_seq_one_letter_code
_entity_poly.pdbx_strand_id
1 'polypeptide(L)'
;MIKKDFNAIYKSISSVSMHQFPEETLRSMYETFSYKQKELLDELKIMEKNQKENLDAHDGLQVENFRVKAKKVQSQFNEIEDEKARIWKVLQECILKDRLITRFGSSWLVNLKETFIMVLILFVLSLLFYDLTHPNLSLEIKRLFFFIDTGCCIIFLTNFFYELRLADSKKWYWKSHIIDLVTSIPLPADLRILRTGRVLRLARLVRLVRLLRILRLFRIIFFFWKGMDQISKVLDVKLMKKSFFLAIIVLVGGGVIIYFVESGAGKGVSDINESIWWSFTTLVTGGFADIHNPLTGAGRILTVILIIAGMIVVGVFTATLTSILVGDESEEINSLKDEINNKMNKLDKKISKLIKER
;
A
#
# COMPACT_ATOMS: atom_id res chain seq x y z
N MET A 1 -31.30 -7.32 -16.54
CA MET A 1 -30.85 -6.21 -17.39
C MET A 1 -30.55 -4.98 -16.54
N ILE A 2 -31.55 -4.37 -15.89
CA ILE A 2 -31.42 -3.17 -15.02
C ILE A 2 -30.29 -3.25 -13.97
N LYS A 3 -30.14 -4.37 -13.23
CA LYS A 3 -29.08 -4.52 -12.23
C LYS A 3 -27.67 -4.55 -12.83
N LYS A 4 -27.53 -5.06 -14.07
CA LYS A 4 -26.27 -5.08 -14.82
C LYS A 4 -25.92 -3.67 -15.29
N ASP A 5 -26.91 -2.93 -15.78
CA ASP A 5 -26.74 -1.56 -16.26
C ASP A 5 -26.44 -0.60 -15.09
N PHE A 6 -27.15 -0.74 -13.96
CA PHE A 6 -26.85 0.00 -12.72
C PHE A 6 -25.42 -0.26 -12.25
N ASN A 7 -24.99 -1.52 -12.21
CA ASN A 7 -23.63 -1.86 -11.80
C ASN A 7 -22.58 -1.34 -12.80
N ALA A 8 -22.88 -1.30 -14.10
CA ALA A 8 -21.99 -0.75 -15.11
C ALA A 8 -21.83 0.78 -14.95
N ILE A 9 -22.94 1.50 -14.72
CA ILE A 9 -22.95 2.95 -14.48
C ILE A 9 -22.26 3.27 -13.15
N TYR A 10 -22.58 2.54 -12.08
CA TYR A 10 -21.92 2.69 -10.79
C TYR A 10 -20.41 2.45 -10.90
N LYS A 11 -19.99 1.45 -11.68
CA LYS A 11 -18.58 1.15 -11.91
C LYS A 11 -17.88 2.27 -12.69
N SER A 12 -18.53 2.92 -13.65
CA SER A 12 -17.92 4.04 -14.39
C SER A 12 -17.81 5.31 -13.53
N ILE A 13 -18.78 5.55 -12.63
CA ILE A 13 -18.74 6.67 -11.68
C ILE A 13 -17.67 6.43 -10.61
N SER A 14 -17.57 5.20 -10.09
CA SER A 14 -16.60 4.84 -9.05
C SER A 14 -15.19 4.56 -9.56
N SER A 15 -14.97 4.43 -10.88
CA SER A 15 -13.64 4.26 -11.46
C SER A 15 -12.82 5.55 -11.52
N VAL A 16 -13.42 6.71 -11.27
CA VAL A 16 -12.69 7.99 -11.27
C VAL A 16 -11.73 8.03 -10.08
N SER A 17 -10.43 7.95 -10.37
CA SER A 17 -9.38 7.97 -9.35
C SER A 17 -9.26 9.38 -8.78
N MET A 18 -9.33 9.53 -7.45
CA MET A 18 -9.18 10.84 -6.80
C MET A 18 -7.86 11.55 -7.14
N HIS A 19 -6.84 10.83 -7.61
CA HIS A 19 -5.52 11.41 -7.92
C HIS A 19 -5.49 12.16 -9.26
N GLN A 20 -6.56 12.05 -10.06
CA GLN A 20 -6.72 12.77 -11.32
C GLN A 20 -7.25 14.20 -11.10
N PHE A 21 -7.74 14.51 -9.90
CA PHE A 21 -8.28 15.83 -9.60
C PHE A 21 -7.15 16.82 -9.25
N PRO A 22 -7.23 18.07 -9.73
CA PRO A 22 -6.33 19.14 -9.31
C PRO A 22 -6.39 19.39 -7.80
N GLU A 23 -5.32 20.00 -7.25
CA GLU A 23 -5.24 20.38 -5.83
C GLU A 23 -6.48 21.19 -5.39
N GLU A 24 -6.90 22.16 -6.18
CA GLU A 24 -8.04 23.04 -5.87
C GLU A 24 -9.35 22.25 -5.69
N THR A 25 -9.58 21.27 -6.56
CA THR A 25 -10.76 20.40 -6.49
C THR A 25 -10.71 19.50 -5.26
N LEU A 26 -9.55 18.93 -4.94
CA LEU A 26 -9.39 18.11 -3.74
C LEU A 26 -9.58 18.93 -2.45
N ARG A 27 -9.12 20.18 -2.44
CA ARG A 27 -9.30 21.11 -1.32
C ARG A 27 -10.78 21.45 -1.14
N SER A 28 -11.50 21.79 -2.20
CA SER A 28 -12.93 22.11 -2.13
C SER A 28 -13.79 20.91 -1.71
N MET A 29 -13.44 19.70 -2.18
CA MET A 29 -14.05 18.46 -1.72
C MET A 29 -13.84 18.26 -0.22
N TYR A 30 -12.60 18.39 0.27
CA TYR A 30 -12.29 18.27 1.69
C TYR A 30 -13.08 19.25 2.57
N GLU A 31 -13.22 20.50 2.12
CA GLU A 31 -14.02 21.53 2.81
C GLU A 31 -15.51 21.18 2.83
N THR A 32 -16.05 20.69 1.70
CA THR A 32 -17.45 20.24 1.59
C THR A 32 -17.76 19.10 2.56
N PHE A 33 -16.88 18.09 2.64
CA PHE A 33 -17.04 16.99 3.60
C PHE A 33 -16.87 17.46 5.05
N SER A 34 -15.97 18.42 5.30
CA SER A 34 -15.83 19.03 6.63
C SER A 34 -17.06 19.80 7.07
N TYR A 35 -17.76 20.45 6.13
CA TYR A 35 -19.03 21.10 6.39
C TYR A 35 -20.13 20.09 6.73
N LYS A 36 -20.33 19.05 5.91
CA LYS A 36 -21.30 17.98 6.18
C LYS A 36 -21.05 17.27 7.52
N GLN A 37 -19.78 17.06 7.88
CA GLN A 37 -19.42 16.46 9.16
C GLN A 37 -19.87 17.33 10.35
N LYS A 38 -19.75 18.66 10.24
CA LYS A 38 -20.27 19.59 11.26
C LYS A 38 -21.79 19.60 11.31
N GLU A 39 -22.45 19.58 10.16
CA GLU A 39 -23.91 19.52 10.05
C GLU A 39 -24.48 18.29 10.77
N LEU A 40 -23.91 17.10 10.56
CA LEU A 40 -24.33 15.88 11.27
C LEU A 40 -24.08 15.96 12.78
N LEU A 41 -22.97 16.57 13.20
CA LEU A 41 -22.69 16.78 14.62
C LEU A 41 -23.73 17.70 15.26
N ASP A 42 -24.14 18.76 14.56
CA ASP A 42 -25.16 19.67 15.05
C ASP A 42 -26.56 19.03 15.02
N GLU A 43 -26.88 18.20 14.02
CA GLU A 43 -28.10 17.38 14.01
C GLU A 43 -28.15 16.45 15.23
N LEU A 44 -27.02 15.80 15.57
CA LEU A 44 -26.92 14.92 16.74
C LEU A 44 -27.13 15.69 18.06
N LYS A 45 -26.56 16.91 18.20
CA LYS A 45 -26.77 17.77 19.37
C LYS A 45 -28.23 18.21 19.51
N ILE A 46 -28.88 18.54 18.39
CA ILE A 46 -30.31 18.89 18.39
C ILE A 46 -31.14 17.69 18.82
N MET A 47 -30.83 16.48 18.34
CA MET A 47 -31.50 15.25 18.79
C MET A 47 -31.30 14.99 20.29
N GLU A 48 -30.08 15.18 20.81
CA GLU A 48 -29.79 15.03 22.24
C GLU A 48 -30.60 16.01 23.09
N LYS A 49 -30.70 17.28 22.64
CA LYS A 49 -31.50 18.31 23.31
C LYS A 49 -32.99 17.95 23.29
N ASN A 50 -33.54 17.59 22.13
CA ASN A 50 -34.94 17.20 21.98
C ASN A 50 -35.28 15.94 22.79
N GLN A 51 -34.33 15.02 22.95
CA GLN A 51 -34.51 13.84 23.80
C GLN A 51 -34.58 14.23 25.28
N LYS A 52 -33.70 15.13 25.74
CA LYS A 52 -33.70 15.66 27.12
C LYS A 52 -34.95 16.45 27.47
N GLU A 53 -35.51 17.19 26.52
CA GLU A 53 -36.76 17.95 26.71
C GLU A 53 -38.02 17.06 26.70
N ASN A 54 -37.99 15.91 26.01
CA ASN A 54 -39.12 14.97 25.92
C ASN A 54 -39.03 13.78 26.89
N LEU A 55 -38.12 13.83 27.86
CA LEU A 55 -37.83 12.73 28.79
C LEU A 55 -38.98 12.41 29.78
N ASP A 56 -39.98 13.29 29.84
CA ASP A 56 -41.18 13.13 30.70
C ASP A 56 -42.24 12.20 30.08
N ALA A 57 -42.22 11.99 28.76
CA ALA A 57 -43.13 11.08 28.08
C ALA A 57 -42.63 9.63 28.20
N HIS A 58 -43.30 8.81 29.01
CA HIS A 58 -43.00 7.39 29.26
C HIS A 58 -43.27 6.48 28.04
N ASP A 59 -42.93 6.91 26.82
CA ASP A 59 -43.13 6.16 25.58
C ASP A 59 -41.83 5.54 25.08
N GLY A 60 -41.65 4.24 25.37
CA GLY A 60 -40.49 3.46 24.94
C GLY A 60 -40.31 3.40 23.41
N LEU A 61 -41.37 3.62 22.63
CA LEU A 61 -41.32 3.63 21.17
C LEU A 61 -40.58 4.87 20.64
N GLN A 62 -40.76 6.02 21.28
CA GLN A 62 -40.05 7.25 20.90
C GLN A 62 -38.55 7.12 21.18
N VAL A 63 -38.18 6.56 22.33
CA VAL A 63 -36.78 6.34 22.71
C VAL A 63 -36.08 5.42 21.70
N GLU A 64 -36.74 4.36 21.25
CA GLU A 64 -36.16 3.46 20.25
C GLU A 64 -36.02 4.13 18.86
N ASN A 65 -36.99 4.95 18.46
CA ASN A 65 -36.89 5.75 17.22
C ASN A 65 -35.72 6.76 17.26
N PHE A 66 -35.51 7.43 18.39
CA PHE A 66 -34.34 8.31 18.59
C PHE A 66 -33.03 7.53 18.51
N ARG A 67 -32.95 6.33 19.11
CA ARG A 67 -31.78 5.46 19.01
C ARG A 67 -31.47 5.04 17.58
N VAL A 68 -32.49 4.63 16.81
CA VAL A 68 -32.30 4.25 15.40
C VAL A 68 -31.82 5.44 14.57
N LYS A 69 -32.39 6.63 14.78
CA LYS A 69 -31.97 7.85 14.08
C LYS A 69 -30.54 8.25 14.44
N ALA A 70 -30.19 8.21 15.73
CA ALA A 70 -28.83 8.50 16.20
C ALA A 70 -27.79 7.51 15.62
N LYS A 71 -28.11 6.20 15.57
CA LYS A 71 -27.25 5.19 14.91
C LYS A 71 -27.04 5.50 13.42
N LYS A 72 -28.08 5.96 12.72
CA LYS A 72 -27.98 6.34 11.31
C LYS A 72 -27.05 7.54 11.12
N VAL A 73 -27.21 8.60 11.92
CA VAL A 73 -26.34 9.78 11.92
C VAL A 73 -24.89 9.39 12.24
N GLN A 74 -24.68 8.53 13.23
CA GLN A 74 -23.35 8.01 13.58
C GLN A 74 -22.71 7.24 12.41
N SER A 75 -23.46 6.38 11.73
CA SER A 75 -22.97 5.65 10.56
C SER A 75 -22.55 6.60 9.44
N GLN A 76 -23.37 7.61 9.14
CA GLN A 76 -23.05 8.64 8.14
C GLN A 76 -21.83 9.47 8.53
N PHE A 77 -21.68 9.79 9.82
CA PHE A 77 -20.52 10.51 10.34
C PHE A 77 -19.23 9.72 10.11
N ASN A 78 -19.23 8.42 10.46
CA ASN A 78 -18.07 7.56 10.28
C ASN A 78 -17.70 7.40 8.79
N GLU A 79 -18.69 7.24 7.92
CA GLU A 79 -18.47 7.14 6.46
C GLU A 79 -17.83 8.43 5.89
N ILE A 80 -18.33 9.59 6.31
CA ILE A 80 -17.75 10.89 5.94
C ILE A 80 -16.35 11.07 6.53
N GLU A 81 -16.11 10.62 7.75
CA GLU A 81 -14.79 10.68 8.38
C GLU A 81 -13.75 9.85 7.59
N ASP A 82 -14.13 8.63 7.17
CA ASP A 82 -13.30 7.77 6.33
C ASP A 82 -13.04 8.39 4.94
N GLU A 83 -14.05 8.96 4.29
CA GLU A 83 -13.90 9.68 3.03
C GLU A 83 -12.99 10.89 3.16
N LYS A 84 -13.17 11.70 4.20
CA LYS A 84 -12.36 12.87 4.49
C LYS A 84 -10.91 12.50 4.76
N ALA A 85 -10.66 11.41 5.50
CA ALA A 85 -9.31 10.91 5.74
C ALA A 85 -8.63 10.45 4.44
N ARG A 86 -9.38 9.81 3.54
CA ARG A 86 -8.90 9.43 2.19
C ARG A 86 -8.54 10.67 1.36
N ILE A 87 -9.45 11.63 1.23
CA ILE A 87 -9.22 12.87 0.46
C ILE A 87 -8.03 13.64 1.03
N TRP A 88 -7.95 13.78 2.35
CA TRP A 88 -6.84 14.46 3.01
C TRP A 88 -5.48 13.85 2.66
N LYS A 89 -5.39 12.52 2.64
CA LYS A 89 -4.16 11.83 2.26
C LYS A 89 -3.78 12.13 0.81
N VAL A 90 -4.72 12.01 -0.13
CA VAL A 90 -4.49 12.28 -1.56
C VAL A 90 -4.11 13.74 -1.79
N LEU A 91 -4.79 14.67 -1.13
CA LEU A 91 -4.50 16.11 -1.21
C LEU A 91 -3.05 16.40 -0.79
N GLN A 92 -2.58 15.84 0.33
CA GLN A 92 -1.22 16.06 0.80
C GLN A 92 -0.16 15.45 -0.13
N GLU A 93 -0.44 14.29 -0.73
CA GLU A 93 0.43 13.66 -1.75
C GLU A 93 0.50 14.52 -3.02
N CYS A 94 -0.65 15.05 -3.48
CA CYS A 94 -0.74 15.93 -4.63
C CYS A 94 0.05 17.23 -4.40
N ILE A 95 -0.16 17.90 -3.26
CA ILE A 95 0.56 19.14 -2.89
C ILE A 95 2.08 18.90 -2.85
N LEU A 96 2.53 17.79 -2.26
CA LEU A 96 3.96 17.48 -2.18
C LEU A 96 4.55 17.27 -3.58
N LYS A 97 3.85 16.52 -4.44
CA LYS A 97 4.29 16.26 -5.82
C LYS A 97 4.34 17.55 -6.63
N ASP A 98 3.33 18.40 -6.52
CA ASP A 98 3.29 19.69 -7.23
C ASP A 98 4.42 20.64 -6.78
N ARG A 99 4.69 20.72 -5.47
CA ARG A 99 5.82 21.48 -4.93
C ARG A 99 7.17 20.93 -5.40
N LEU A 100 7.31 19.60 -5.49
CA LEU A 100 8.51 18.97 -6.04
C LEU A 100 8.69 19.32 -7.53
N ILE A 101 7.62 19.24 -8.33
CA ILE A 101 7.64 19.61 -9.75
C ILE A 101 8.03 21.08 -9.91
N THR A 102 7.42 21.97 -9.12
CA THR A 102 7.73 23.40 -9.13
C THR A 102 9.20 23.65 -8.77
N ARG A 103 9.78 22.86 -7.85
CA ARG A 103 11.17 23.03 -7.42
C ARG A 103 12.19 22.44 -8.40
N PHE A 104 11.90 21.30 -9.00
CA PHE A 104 12.75 20.64 -10.00
C PHE A 104 12.55 21.18 -11.42
N GLY A 105 11.44 21.87 -11.68
CA GLY A 105 11.07 22.43 -12.98
C GLY A 105 10.48 21.42 -13.98
N SER A 106 10.46 20.13 -13.66
CA SER A 106 9.93 19.09 -14.55
C SER A 106 9.42 17.87 -13.77
N SER A 107 8.30 17.31 -14.21
CA SER A 107 7.77 16.03 -13.71
C SER A 107 8.72 14.86 -13.97
N TRP A 108 9.47 14.89 -15.08
CA TRP A 108 10.43 13.86 -15.42
C TRP A 108 11.56 13.75 -14.38
N LEU A 109 12.07 14.89 -13.87
CA LEU A 109 13.12 14.90 -12.86
C LEU A 109 12.64 14.33 -11.52
N VAL A 110 11.38 14.60 -11.16
CA VAL A 110 10.77 14.03 -9.95
C VAL A 110 10.65 12.51 -10.09
N ASN A 111 10.16 12.02 -11.23
CA ASN A 111 10.07 10.59 -11.50
C ASN A 111 11.45 9.93 -11.51
N LEU A 112 12.45 10.55 -12.15
CA LEU A 112 13.84 10.04 -12.17
C LEU A 112 14.40 9.91 -10.75
N LYS A 113 14.18 10.91 -9.88
CA LYS A 113 14.55 10.85 -8.46
C LYS A 113 13.87 9.66 -7.77
N GLU A 114 12.56 9.49 -7.97
CA GLU A 114 11.80 8.39 -7.35
C GLU A 114 12.31 7.02 -7.83
N THR A 115 12.54 6.85 -9.14
CA THR A 115 13.14 5.64 -9.73
C THR A 115 14.55 5.38 -9.17
N PHE A 116 15.38 6.42 -9.03
CA PHE A 116 16.71 6.30 -8.46
C PHE A 116 16.67 5.80 -7.00
N ILE A 117 15.78 6.36 -6.18
CA ILE A 117 15.57 5.91 -4.79
C ILE A 117 15.08 4.46 -4.76
N MET A 118 14.18 4.07 -5.66
CA MET A 118 13.71 2.68 -5.79
C MET A 118 14.86 1.71 -6.11
N VAL A 119 15.72 2.04 -7.08
CA VAL A 119 16.89 1.21 -7.44
C VAL A 119 17.84 1.06 -6.25
N LEU A 120 18.09 2.15 -5.50
CA LEU A 120 18.90 2.08 -4.28
C LEU A 120 18.26 1.18 -3.21
N ILE A 121 16.94 1.21 -3.04
CA ILE A 121 16.24 0.34 -2.09
C ILE A 121 16.43 -1.14 -2.47
N LEU A 122 16.25 -1.48 -3.75
CA LEU A 122 16.46 -2.84 -4.26
C LEU A 122 17.92 -3.30 -4.10
N PHE A 123 18.87 -2.40 -4.35
CA PHE A 123 20.29 -2.66 -4.16
C PHE A 123 20.62 -2.96 -2.68
N VAL A 124 20.15 -2.13 -1.74
CA VAL A 124 20.35 -2.37 -0.29
C VAL A 124 19.67 -3.65 0.16
N LEU A 125 18.45 -3.94 -0.32
CA LEU A 125 17.76 -5.20 -0.03
C LEU A 125 18.56 -6.41 -0.52
N SER A 126 19.16 -6.34 -1.70
CA SER A 126 20.03 -7.38 -2.24
C SER A 126 21.27 -7.60 -1.36
N LEU A 127 21.92 -6.52 -0.93
CA LEU A 127 23.07 -6.60 0.00
C LEU A 127 22.68 -7.22 1.35
N LEU A 128 21.55 -6.83 1.93
CA LEU A 128 21.05 -7.38 3.19
C LEU A 128 20.69 -8.87 3.06
N PHE A 129 20.11 -9.27 1.93
CA PHE A 129 19.80 -10.67 1.65
C PHE A 129 21.07 -11.51 1.46
N TYR A 130 22.08 -10.95 0.79
CA TYR A 130 23.36 -11.61 0.60
C TYR A 130 24.11 -11.81 1.93
N ASP A 131 24.13 -10.79 2.81
CA ASP A 131 24.69 -10.92 4.18
C ASP A 131 23.93 -11.96 5.03
N LEU A 132 22.61 -12.07 4.85
CA LEU A 132 21.79 -13.05 5.58
C LEU A 132 22.07 -14.50 5.16
N THR A 133 22.26 -14.74 3.86
CA THR A 133 22.50 -16.09 3.31
C THR A 133 23.93 -16.59 3.54
N HIS A 134 24.90 -15.68 3.67
CA HIS A 134 26.29 -16.01 3.86
C HIS A 134 26.81 -15.48 5.22
N PRO A 135 26.50 -16.14 6.34
CA PRO A 135 26.87 -15.61 7.67
C PRO A 135 28.39 -15.57 7.94
N ASN A 136 29.18 -16.35 7.20
CA ASN A 136 30.63 -16.54 7.39
C ASN A 136 31.51 -15.60 6.55
N LEU A 137 30.98 -14.48 6.04
CA LEU A 137 31.80 -13.49 5.32
C LEU A 137 32.96 -12.96 6.17
N SER A 138 34.07 -12.64 5.49
CA SER A 138 35.21 -11.97 6.10
C SER A 138 34.79 -10.62 6.71
N LEU A 139 35.48 -10.22 7.79
CA LEU A 139 35.18 -8.99 8.51
C LEU A 139 35.33 -7.74 7.62
N GLU A 140 36.22 -7.78 6.64
CA GLU A 140 36.47 -6.69 5.69
C GLU A 140 35.29 -6.49 4.74
N ILE A 141 34.72 -7.56 4.19
CA ILE A 141 33.57 -7.45 3.29
C ILE A 141 32.33 -6.98 4.06
N LYS A 142 32.12 -7.47 5.30
CA LYS A 142 31.04 -6.97 6.17
C LYS A 142 31.19 -5.46 6.47
N ARG A 143 32.44 -4.99 6.64
CA ARG A 143 32.72 -3.56 6.83
C ARG A 143 32.43 -2.76 5.56
N LEU A 144 32.78 -3.29 4.38
CA LEU A 144 32.46 -2.68 3.10
C LEU A 144 30.94 -2.54 2.90
N PHE A 145 30.18 -3.62 3.15
CA PHE A 145 28.71 -3.58 3.09
C PHE A 145 28.12 -2.55 4.05
N PHE A 146 28.66 -2.45 5.26
CA PHE A 146 28.21 -1.44 6.23
C PHE A 146 28.47 -0.01 5.73
N PHE A 147 29.63 0.27 5.12
CA PHE A 147 29.91 1.60 4.56
C PHE A 147 29.01 1.93 3.38
N ILE A 148 28.78 0.97 2.47
CA ILE A 148 27.86 1.14 1.34
C ILE A 148 26.43 1.39 1.84
N ASP A 149 25.92 0.55 2.75
CA ASP A 149 24.59 0.70 3.36
C ASP A 149 24.45 2.05 4.07
N THR A 150 25.48 2.48 4.79
CA THR A 150 25.51 3.79 5.45
C THR A 150 25.44 4.93 4.43
N GLY A 151 26.17 4.84 3.32
CA GLY A 151 26.09 5.81 2.22
C GLY A 151 24.68 5.91 1.63
N CYS A 152 24.05 4.77 1.33
CA CYS A 152 22.67 4.72 0.85
C CYS A 152 21.68 5.29 1.89
N CYS A 153 21.87 4.97 3.17
CA CYS A 153 21.06 5.49 4.27
C CYS A 153 21.14 7.02 4.38
N ILE A 154 22.32 7.62 4.17
CA ILE A 154 22.48 9.09 4.15
C ILE A 154 21.69 9.71 2.99
N ILE A 155 21.70 9.08 1.81
CA ILE A 155 20.89 9.53 0.66
C ILE A 155 19.40 9.49 1.00
N PHE A 156 18.91 8.37 1.57
CA PHE A 156 17.51 8.24 1.97
C PHE A 156 17.10 9.23 3.05
N LEU A 157 17.96 9.45 4.04
CA LEU A 157 17.72 10.40 5.12
C LEU A 157 17.66 11.84 4.58
N THR A 158 18.56 12.17 3.65
CA THR A 158 18.56 13.47 2.98
C THR A 158 17.27 13.67 2.19
N ASN A 159 16.84 12.66 1.43
CA ASN A 159 15.56 12.72 0.70
C ASN A 159 14.37 12.90 1.64
N PHE A 160 14.32 12.15 2.75
CA PHE A 160 13.27 12.26 3.76
C PHE A 160 13.17 13.68 4.35
N PHE A 161 14.31 14.27 4.74
CA PHE A 161 14.31 15.63 5.27
C PHE A 161 14.01 16.69 4.21
N TYR A 162 14.40 16.45 2.96
CA TYR A 162 14.10 17.33 1.84
C TYR A 162 12.59 17.39 1.57
N GLU A 163 11.94 16.23 1.44
CA GLU A 163 10.49 16.13 1.24
C GLU A 163 9.71 16.61 2.47
N LEU A 164 10.18 16.33 3.69
CA LEU A 164 9.57 16.84 4.92
C LEU A 164 9.56 18.37 4.99
N ARG A 165 10.58 19.05 4.44
CA ARG A 165 10.62 20.52 4.37
C ARG A 165 9.62 21.09 3.36
N LEU A 166 9.36 20.35 2.29
CA LEU A 166 8.42 20.74 1.23
C LEU A 166 6.97 20.39 1.57
N ALA A 167 6.75 19.37 2.40
CA ALA A 167 5.43 18.93 2.81
C ALA A 167 4.65 20.04 3.54
N ASP A 168 3.37 20.18 3.19
CA ASP A 168 2.48 21.17 3.78
C ASP A 168 2.21 20.87 5.27
N SER A 169 1.79 19.64 5.56
CA SER A 169 1.64 19.15 6.93
C SER A 169 2.83 18.28 7.35
N LYS A 170 3.74 18.85 8.15
CA LYS A 170 4.86 18.11 8.76
C LYS A 170 4.40 16.89 9.55
N LYS A 171 3.28 17.02 10.30
CA LYS A 171 2.73 15.92 11.12
C LYS A 171 2.26 14.76 10.25
N TRP A 172 1.60 15.06 9.13
CA TRP A 172 1.16 14.05 8.18
C TRP A 172 2.37 13.34 7.56
N TYR A 173 3.36 14.10 7.09
CA TYR A 173 4.55 13.51 6.45
C TYR A 173 5.29 12.57 7.39
N TRP A 174 5.52 12.98 8.65
CA TRP A 174 6.13 12.14 9.69
C TRP A 174 5.36 10.85 9.95
N LYS A 175 4.03 10.91 10.07
CA LYS A 175 3.20 9.72 10.32
C LYS A 175 3.19 8.77 9.13
N SER A 176 3.12 9.30 7.92
CA SER A 176 3.05 8.51 6.69
C SER A 176 4.39 7.86 6.32
N HIS A 177 5.51 8.54 6.58
CA HIS A 177 6.85 8.11 6.17
C HIS A 177 7.74 7.66 7.34
N ILE A 178 7.15 7.25 8.47
CA ILE A 178 7.94 6.76 9.62
C ILE A 178 8.79 5.52 9.26
N ILE A 179 8.29 4.67 8.38
CA ILE A 179 9.00 3.48 7.87
C ILE A 179 10.24 3.93 7.07
N ASP A 180 10.14 5.02 6.31
CA ASP A 180 11.27 5.56 5.55
C ASP A 180 12.37 6.09 6.46
N LEU A 181 12.02 6.68 7.59
CA LEU A 181 12.98 7.12 8.59
C LEU A 181 13.66 5.92 9.28
N VAL A 182 12.87 4.95 9.75
CA VAL A 182 13.40 3.75 10.45
C VAL A 182 14.34 2.95 9.55
N THR A 183 14.01 2.81 8.27
CA THR A 183 14.85 2.11 7.28
C THR A 183 16.13 2.87 6.94
N SER A 184 16.13 4.20 7.05
CA SER A 184 17.30 5.05 6.77
C SER A 184 18.35 5.06 7.89
N ILE A 185 18.16 4.27 8.95
CA ILE A 185 19.15 4.12 10.04
C ILE A 185 19.99 2.86 9.76
N PRO A 186 21.32 2.99 9.54
CA PRO A 186 22.18 1.84 9.31
C PRO A 186 22.32 1.00 10.59
N LEU A 187 22.05 -0.30 10.49
CA LEU A 187 22.22 -1.25 11.61
C LEU A 187 23.50 -2.06 11.43
N PRO A 188 24.50 -1.95 12.34
CA PRO A 188 25.76 -2.66 12.20
C PRO A 188 25.60 -4.18 12.30
N ALA A 189 26.39 -4.89 11.46
CA ALA A 189 26.38 -6.34 11.29
C ALA A 189 26.93 -7.12 12.51
N ASP A 190 27.74 -6.48 13.35
CA ASP A 190 28.27 -7.07 14.58
C ASP A 190 28.56 -5.99 15.62
N LEU A 191 28.18 -6.20 16.88
CA LEU A 191 28.60 -5.39 18.04
C LEU A 191 30.13 -5.33 18.18
N ARG A 192 30.85 -6.27 17.56
CA ARG A 192 32.32 -6.30 17.49
C ARG A 192 32.89 -5.15 16.65
N ILE A 193 32.12 -4.62 15.70
CA ILE A 193 32.51 -3.47 14.85
C ILE A 193 32.40 -2.16 15.65
N LEU A 194 31.47 -2.09 16.62
CA LEU A 194 31.34 -0.98 17.58
C LEU A 194 32.32 -1.07 18.76
N ARG A 195 33.16 -2.11 18.81
CA ARG A 195 34.09 -2.42 19.92
C ARG A 195 35.29 -1.48 20.01
N THR A 196 35.36 -0.44 19.18
CA THR A 196 36.33 0.65 19.35
C THR A 196 36.04 1.48 20.62
N GLY A 197 34.84 1.36 21.21
CA GLY A 197 34.50 1.89 22.55
C GLY A 197 34.46 0.80 23.62
N ARG A 198 35.26 0.95 24.67
CA ARG A 198 35.51 0.00 25.78
C ARG A 198 34.27 -0.50 26.54
N VAL A 199 34.33 -1.79 26.93
CA VAL A 199 33.76 -2.42 28.13
C VAL A 199 32.22 -2.51 28.24
N LEU A 200 31.60 -3.59 27.74
CA LEU A 200 30.33 -4.10 28.30
C LEU A 200 30.21 -5.64 28.24
N ARG A 201 30.36 -6.24 29.43
CA ARG A 201 29.96 -7.58 29.96
C ARG A 201 29.29 -8.57 28.99
N LEU A 202 29.93 -9.73 28.86
CA LEU A 202 29.66 -10.84 27.94
C LEU A 202 28.26 -11.50 28.07
N ALA A 203 27.56 -11.40 29.20
CA ALA A 203 26.19 -11.93 29.33
C ALA A 203 25.10 -11.02 28.71
N ARG A 204 25.34 -9.71 28.63
CA ARG A 204 24.41 -8.74 28.00
C ARG A 204 24.49 -8.81 26.47
N LEU A 205 25.66 -9.20 25.94
CA LEU A 205 25.92 -9.29 24.50
C LEU A 205 25.13 -10.41 23.82
N VAL A 206 24.88 -11.55 24.46
CA VAL A 206 24.04 -12.61 23.87
C VAL A 206 22.60 -12.12 23.64
N ARG A 207 22.03 -11.37 24.60
CA ARG A 207 20.70 -10.76 24.44
C ARG A 207 20.69 -9.67 23.37
N LEU A 208 21.73 -8.82 23.33
CA LEU A 208 21.85 -7.77 22.32
C LEU A 208 22.07 -8.32 20.91
N VAL A 209 22.82 -9.42 20.75
CA VAL A 209 22.97 -10.10 19.45
C VAL A 209 21.64 -10.67 18.98
N ARG A 210 20.86 -11.28 19.89
CA ARG A 210 19.53 -11.79 19.57
C ARG A 210 18.56 -10.65 19.21
N LEU A 211 18.61 -9.53 19.93
CA LEU A 211 17.83 -8.32 19.64
C LEU A 211 18.23 -7.70 18.30
N LEU A 212 19.53 -7.61 17.99
CA LEU A 212 20.02 -7.10 16.71
C LEU A 212 19.58 -7.97 15.53
N ARG A 213 19.57 -9.30 15.71
CA ARG A 213 19.06 -10.22 14.67
C ARG A 213 17.57 -9.97 14.40
N ILE A 214 16.77 -9.81 15.46
CA ILE A 214 15.35 -9.48 15.35
C ILE A 214 15.15 -8.10 14.69
N LEU A 215 15.91 -7.09 15.12
CA LEU A 215 15.88 -5.75 14.52
C LEU A 215 16.27 -5.75 13.04
N ARG A 216 17.19 -6.62 12.61
CA ARG A 216 17.52 -6.78 11.18
C ARG A 216 16.38 -7.42 10.40
N LEU A 217 15.73 -8.45 10.93
CA LEU A 217 14.57 -9.05 10.28
C LEU A 217 13.46 -7.99 10.13
N PHE A 218 13.19 -7.21 11.17
CA PHE A 218 12.28 -6.07 11.08
C PHE A 218 12.73 -5.03 10.05
N ARG A 219 14.03 -4.71 9.99
CA ARG A 219 14.58 -3.79 8.98
C ARG A 219 14.37 -4.31 7.57
N ILE A 220 14.59 -5.60 7.31
CA ILE A 220 14.35 -6.22 6.00
C ILE A 220 12.86 -6.12 5.64
N ILE A 221 11.97 -6.44 6.58
CA ILE A 221 10.51 -6.31 6.38
C ILE A 221 10.12 -4.86 6.08
N PHE A 222 10.65 -3.90 6.83
CA PHE A 222 10.38 -2.48 6.62
C PHE A 222 10.96 -1.95 5.31
N PHE A 223 12.16 -2.38 4.90
CA PHE A 223 12.73 -2.03 3.60
C PHE A 223 11.91 -2.64 2.46
N PHE A 224 11.44 -3.87 2.63
CA PHE A 224 10.57 -4.52 1.67
C PHE A 224 9.25 -3.74 1.53
N TRP A 225 8.63 -3.35 2.64
CA TRP A 225 7.45 -2.47 2.64
C TRP A 225 7.71 -1.11 2.00
N LYS A 226 8.85 -0.48 2.28
CA LYS A 226 9.27 0.78 1.63
C LYS A 226 9.45 0.61 0.13
N GLY A 227 10.10 -0.48 -0.30
CA GLY A 227 10.26 -0.82 -1.71
C GLY A 227 8.92 -0.99 -2.41
N MET A 228 7.97 -1.70 -1.78
CA MET A 228 6.60 -1.81 -2.30
C MET A 228 5.86 -0.47 -2.37
N ASP A 229 6.05 0.41 -1.38
CA ASP A 229 5.45 1.75 -1.40
C ASP A 229 5.98 2.57 -2.59
N GLN A 230 7.28 2.50 -2.84
CA GLN A 230 7.90 3.17 -3.99
C GLN A 230 7.49 2.55 -5.32
N ILE A 231 7.41 1.22 -5.42
CA ILE A 231 6.89 0.55 -6.62
C ILE A 231 5.44 0.97 -6.89
N SER A 232 4.61 1.08 -5.85
CA SER A 232 3.22 1.52 -6.01
C SER A 232 3.11 2.97 -6.46
N LYS A 233 4.06 3.84 -6.09
CA LYS A 233 4.15 5.24 -6.53
C LYS A 233 4.62 5.33 -7.99
N VAL A 234 5.70 4.62 -8.34
CA VAL A 234 6.30 4.64 -9.68
C VAL A 234 5.37 4.00 -10.72
N LEU A 235 4.66 2.92 -10.37
CA LEU A 235 3.75 2.23 -11.28
C LEU A 235 2.29 2.73 -11.18
N ASP A 236 1.98 3.67 -10.29
CA ASP A 236 0.62 4.13 -9.92
C ASP A 236 -0.39 2.98 -9.60
N VAL A 237 0.10 1.80 -9.22
CA VAL A 237 -0.74 0.62 -8.96
C VAL A 237 -1.06 0.50 -7.48
N LYS A 238 -2.14 1.17 -7.05
CA LYS A 238 -2.64 1.14 -5.66
C LYS A 238 -3.11 -0.23 -5.18
N LEU A 239 -3.54 -1.10 -6.10
CA LEU A 239 -4.03 -2.44 -5.77
C LEU A 239 -2.89 -3.42 -5.45
N MET A 240 -1.68 -3.20 -5.98
CA MET A 240 -0.56 -4.12 -5.84
C MET A 240 -0.14 -4.25 -4.37
N LYS A 241 -0.06 -3.13 -3.63
CA LYS A 241 0.32 -3.13 -2.21
C LYS A 241 -0.64 -3.97 -1.34
N LYS A 242 -1.95 -3.81 -1.55
CA LYS A 242 -2.97 -4.55 -0.76
C LYS A 242 -2.96 -6.04 -1.08
N SER A 243 -2.87 -6.40 -2.36
CA SER A 243 -2.84 -7.80 -2.80
C SER A 243 -1.59 -8.52 -2.31
N PHE A 244 -0.43 -7.87 -2.33
CA PHE A 244 0.81 -8.47 -1.86
C PHE A 244 0.86 -8.58 -0.32
N PHE A 245 0.32 -7.60 0.40
CA PHE A 245 0.16 -7.71 1.86
C PHE A 245 -0.77 -8.87 2.24
N LEU A 246 -1.89 -9.02 1.52
CA LEU A 246 -2.78 -10.17 1.66
C LEU A 246 -2.05 -11.48 1.34
N ALA A 247 -1.24 -11.52 0.27
CA ALA A 247 -0.46 -12.69 -0.12
C ALA A 247 0.50 -13.13 0.99
N ILE A 248 1.22 -12.19 1.60
CA ILE A 248 2.12 -12.49 2.74
C ILE A 248 1.33 -13.02 3.93
N ILE A 249 0.20 -12.39 4.28
CA ILE A 249 -0.64 -12.85 5.40
C ILE A 249 -1.12 -14.27 5.15
N VAL A 250 -1.61 -14.55 3.95
CA VAL A 250 -2.14 -15.87 3.58
C VAL A 250 -1.01 -16.91 3.52
N LEU A 251 0.18 -16.55 3.05
CA LEU A 251 1.35 -17.42 3.02
C LEU A 251 1.82 -17.78 4.44
N VAL A 252 2.08 -16.76 5.27
CA VAL A 252 2.58 -16.98 6.63
C VAL A 252 1.51 -17.63 7.48
N GLY A 253 0.25 -17.19 7.38
CA GLY A 253 -0.89 -17.77 8.06
C GLY A 253 -1.13 -19.22 7.63
N GLY A 254 -1.11 -19.50 6.33
CA GLY A 254 -1.26 -20.85 5.79
C GLY A 254 -0.16 -21.80 6.25
N GLY A 255 1.09 -21.34 6.23
CA GLY A 255 2.24 -22.08 6.75
C GLY A 255 2.16 -22.35 8.25
N VAL A 256 1.70 -21.39 9.05
CA VAL A 256 1.54 -21.58 10.51
C VAL A 256 0.37 -22.51 10.82
N ILE A 257 -0.77 -22.36 10.15
CA ILE A 257 -1.96 -23.20 10.40
C ILE A 257 -1.67 -24.65 9.99
N ILE A 258 -1.03 -24.88 8.84
CA ILE A 258 -0.73 -26.25 8.40
C ILE A 258 0.28 -26.93 9.31
N TYR A 259 1.25 -26.16 9.83
CA TYR A 259 2.18 -26.65 10.83
C TYR A 259 1.44 -27.17 12.07
N PHE A 260 0.51 -26.39 12.64
CA PHE A 260 -0.25 -26.83 13.82
C PHE A 260 -1.19 -28.01 13.53
N VAL A 261 -1.76 -28.09 12.34
CA VAL A 261 -2.69 -29.16 11.95
C VAL A 261 -1.97 -30.48 11.66
N GLU A 262 -0.81 -30.45 11.01
CA GLU A 262 -0.09 -31.65 10.57
C GLU A 262 1.04 -32.09 11.52
N SER A 263 1.56 -31.20 12.37
CA SER A 263 2.67 -31.53 13.29
C SER A 263 2.31 -32.65 14.29
N GLY A 264 1.02 -32.89 14.56
CA GLY A 264 0.53 -34.01 15.38
C GLY A 264 0.24 -35.32 14.63
N ALA A 265 0.25 -35.34 13.29
CA ALA A 265 -0.21 -36.48 12.49
C ALA A 265 0.89 -37.50 12.13
N GLY A 266 2.16 -37.24 12.50
CA GLY A 266 3.27 -38.19 12.42
C GLY A 266 3.81 -38.51 11.02
N LYS A 267 3.09 -38.15 9.94
CA LYS A 267 3.56 -38.19 8.54
C LYS A 267 2.96 -36.99 7.81
N GLY A 268 3.77 -36.00 7.44
CA GLY A 268 3.31 -34.73 6.88
C GLY A 268 4.35 -33.64 7.06
N VAL A 269 3.95 -32.38 6.92
CA VAL A 269 4.84 -31.24 7.13
C VAL A 269 5.26 -31.18 8.60
N SER A 270 6.54 -31.40 8.87
CA SER A 270 7.03 -31.59 10.25
C SER A 270 7.74 -30.36 10.81
N ASP A 271 8.32 -29.56 9.92
CA ASP A 271 9.02 -28.32 10.28
C ASP A 271 8.27 -27.07 9.83
N ILE A 272 8.45 -25.97 10.59
CA ILE A 272 7.87 -24.67 10.26
C ILE A 272 8.41 -24.14 8.91
N ASN A 273 9.67 -24.43 8.60
CA ASN A 273 10.31 -24.03 7.35
C ASN A 273 9.70 -24.75 6.15
N GLU A 274 9.44 -26.06 6.28
CA GLU A 274 8.74 -26.87 5.27
C GLU A 274 7.31 -26.38 5.09
N SER A 275 6.64 -25.95 6.18
CA SER A 275 5.27 -25.43 6.16
C SER A 275 5.17 -24.11 5.42
N ILE A 276 6.13 -23.21 5.63
CA ILE A 276 6.20 -21.94 4.90
C ILE A 276 6.52 -22.18 3.43
N TRP A 277 7.43 -23.12 3.12
CA TRP A 277 7.74 -23.50 1.74
C TRP A 277 6.54 -24.11 1.01
N TRP A 278 5.82 -25.03 1.66
CA TRP A 278 4.59 -25.62 1.16
C TRP A 278 3.53 -24.53 0.92
N SER A 279 3.37 -23.59 1.85
CA SER A 279 2.38 -22.52 1.69
C SER A 279 2.74 -21.57 0.55
N PHE A 280 4.03 -21.23 0.39
CA PHE A 280 4.52 -20.41 -0.73
C PHE A 280 4.25 -21.08 -2.09
N THR A 281 4.64 -22.33 -2.25
CA THR A 281 4.44 -23.07 -3.50
C THR A 281 2.96 -23.27 -3.81
N THR A 282 2.14 -23.59 -2.80
CA THR A 282 0.68 -23.72 -2.95
C THR A 282 0.02 -22.40 -3.36
N LEU A 283 0.45 -21.28 -2.78
CA LEU A 283 -0.08 -19.96 -3.11
C LEU A 283 0.28 -19.51 -4.54
N VAL A 284 1.51 -19.74 -4.99
CA VAL A 284 2.00 -19.21 -6.27
C VAL A 284 1.65 -20.12 -7.45
N THR A 285 1.71 -21.44 -7.28
CA THR A 285 1.54 -22.41 -8.40
C THR A 285 0.34 -23.34 -8.24
N GLY A 286 -0.38 -23.29 -7.12
CA GLY A 286 -1.45 -24.23 -6.79
C GLY A 286 -0.97 -25.53 -6.12
N GLY A 287 0.35 -25.66 -5.88
CA GLY A 287 0.96 -26.75 -5.10
C GLY A 287 1.56 -27.88 -5.93
N PHE A 288 2.63 -28.51 -5.41
CA PHE A 288 3.24 -29.72 -5.97
C PHE A 288 2.81 -30.94 -5.16
N ALA A 289 2.39 -32.02 -5.83
CA ALA A 289 1.66 -33.13 -5.21
C ALA A 289 2.50 -34.08 -4.33
N ASP A 290 3.84 -34.01 -4.34
CA ASP A 290 4.63 -35.18 -3.92
C ASP A 290 5.48 -35.04 -2.64
N ILE A 291 5.93 -33.84 -2.24
CA ILE A 291 7.01 -33.77 -1.23
C ILE A 291 6.52 -33.38 0.18
N HIS A 292 5.40 -32.65 0.33
CA HIS A 292 4.96 -32.15 1.66
C HIS A 292 3.43 -31.97 1.77
N ASN A 293 2.64 -32.86 1.17
CA ASN A 293 1.19 -32.66 1.14
C ASN A 293 0.53 -33.01 2.49
N PRO A 294 -0.39 -32.18 3.02
CA PRO A 294 -1.10 -32.49 4.25
C PRO A 294 -1.93 -33.78 4.10
N LEU A 295 -1.80 -34.67 5.08
CA LEU A 295 -2.50 -35.96 5.07
C LEU A 295 -3.84 -35.88 5.78
N THR A 296 -4.04 -34.91 6.66
CA THR A 296 -5.30 -34.77 7.41
C THR A 296 -6.42 -34.17 6.55
N GLY A 297 -7.67 -34.53 6.85
CA GLY A 297 -8.84 -33.94 6.18
C GLY A 297 -8.93 -32.41 6.37
N ALA A 298 -8.54 -31.91 7.55
CA ALA A 298 -8.48 -30.48 7.82
C ALA A 298 -7.38 -29.78 7.01
N GLY A 299 -6.21 -30.39 6.88
CA GLY A 299 -5.11 -29.87 6.07
C GLY A 299 -5.48 -29.78 4.59
N ARG A 300 -6.20 -30.78 4.05
CA ARG A 300 -6.70 -30.73 2.66
C ARG A 300 -7.69 -29.60 2.39
N ILE A 301 -8.60 -29.32 3.33
CA ILE A 301 -9.52 -28.17 3.23
C ILE A 301 -8.72 -26.86 3.22
N LEU A 302 -7.71 -26.75 4.08
CA LEU A 302 -6.82 -25.59 4.09
C LEU A 302 -6.08 -25.42 2.75
N THR A 303 -5.61 -26.51 2.15
CA THR A 303 -4.98 -26.49 0.83
C THR A 303 -5.90 -25.87 -0.22
N VAL A 304 -7.17 -26.29 -0.27
CA VAL A 304 -8.14 -25.75 -1.24
C VAL A 304 -8.35 -24.25 -1.04
N ILE A 305 -8.52 -23.81 0.21
CA ILE A 305 -8.67 -22.39 0.54
C ILE A 305 -7.42 -21.60 0.11
N LEU A 306 -6.23 -22.16 0.37
CA LEU A 306 -4.96 -21.53 0.05
C LEU A 306 -4.74 -21.41 -1.46
N ILE A 307 -5.10 -22.43 -2.25
CA ILE A 307 -5.05 -22.40 -3.71
C ILE A 307 -5.98 -21.30 -4.26
N ILE A 308 -7.21 -21.21 -3.77
CA ILE A 308 -8.16 -20.18 -4.21
C ILE A 308 -7.62 -18.78 -3.89
N ALA A 309 -7.08 -18.59 -2.68
CA ALA A 309 -6.47 -17.32 -2.30
C ALA A 309 -5.26 -16.98 -3.18
N GLY A 310 -4.43 -17.97 -3.52
CA GLY A 310 -3.31 -17.84 -4.45
C GLY A 310 -3.74 -17.39 -5.84
N MET A 311 -4.77 -18.02 -6.41
CA MET A 311 -5.33 -17.63 -7.70
C MET A 311 -5.85 -16.19 -7.71
N ILE A 312 -6.48 -15.74 -6.62
CA ILE A 312 -6.92 -14.33 -6.49
C ILE A 312 -5.72 -13.39 -6.50
N VAL A 313 -4.68 -13.70 -5.72
CA VAL A 313 -3.45 -12.87 -5.64
C VAL A 313 -2.77 -12.78 -7.00
N VAL A 314 -2.54 -13.91 -7.66
CA VAL A 314 -1.90 -13.97 -8.99
C VAL A 314 -2.78 -13.27 -10.02
N GLY A 315 -4.11 -13.47 -9.99
CA GLY A 315 -5.05 -12.81 -10.88
C GLY A 315 -5.04 -11.29 -10.76
N VAL A 316 -5.00 -10.76 -9.52
CA VAL A 316 -4.88 -9.31 -9.30
C VAL A 316 -3.53 -8.80 -9.79
N PHE A 317 -2.44 -9.53 -9.53
CA PHE A 317 -1.11 -9.15 -10.02
C PHE A 317 -1.07 -9.06 -11.55
N THR A 318 -1.55 -10.08 -12.24
CA THR A 318 -1.64 -10.09 -13.72
C THR A 318 -2.53 -8.96 -14.22
N ALA A 319 -3.73 -8.78 -13.65
CA ALA A 319 -4.63 -7.70 -14.05
C ALA A 319 -4.01 -6.31 -13.85
N THR A 320 -3.26 -6.11 -12.76
CA THR A 320 -2.55 -4.85 -12.54
C THR A 320 -1.44 -4.62 -13.55
N LEU A 321 -0.67 -5.66 -13.89
CA LEU A 321 0.38 -5.55 -14.90
C LEU A 321 -0.20 -5.25 -16.28
N THR A 322 -1.30 -5.93 -16.64
CA THR A 322 -2.06 -5.62 -17.87
C THR A 322 -2.57 -4.19 -17.86
N SER A 323 -3.09 -3.69 -16.74
CA SER A 323 -3.59 -2.32 -16.64
C SER A 323 -2.50 -1.26 -16.86
N ILE A 324 -1.25 -1.53 -16.48
CA ILE A 324 -0.13 -0.64 -16.77
C ILE A 324 0.16 -0.65 -18.28
N LEU A 325 0.32 -1.84 -18.87
CA LEU A 325 0.63 -1.94 -20.31
C LEU A 325 -0.49 -1.35 -21.18
N VAL A 326 -1.75 -1.65 -20.85
CA VAL A 326 -2.91 -1.15 -21.61
C VAL A 326 -3.14 0.34 -21.35
N GLY A 327 -2.74 0.86 -20.18
CA GLY A 327 -2.81 2.30 -19.90
C GLY A 327 -2.07 3.12 -20.94
N ASP A 328 -0.81 2.76 -21.21
CA ASP A 328 0.04 3.40 -22.23
C ASP A 328 -0.56 3.24 -23.64
N GLU A 329 -1.03 2.04 -23.99
CA GLU A 329 -1.68 1.81 -25.30
C GLU A 329 -3.00 2.61 -25.46
N SER A 330 -3.74 2.80 -24.37
CA SER A 330 -5.03 3.51 -24.40
C SER A 330 -4.87 5.01 -24.63
N GLU A 331 -3.80 5.63 -24.10
CA GLU A 331 -3.47 7.03 -24.37
C GLU A 331 -3.08 7.24 -25.84
N GLU A 332 -2.27 6.34 -26.41
CA GLU A 332 -1.95 6.36 -27.84
C GLU A 332 -3.21 6.19 -28.71
N ILE A 333 -4.07 5.21 -28.39
CA ILE A 333 -5.31 4.97 -29.13
C ILE A 333 -6.26 6.17 -29.04
N ASN A 334 -6.38 6.82 -27.89
CA ASN A 334 -7.23 7.99 -27.73
C ASN A 334 -6.67 9.19 -28.52
N SER A 335 -5.36 9.41 -28.50
CA SER A 335 -4.74 10.47 -29.31
C SER A 335 -4.93 10.25 -30.82
N LEU A 336 -4.83 8.99 -31.29
CA LEU A 336 -5.10 8.62 -32.68
C LEU A 336 -6.57 8.81 -33.06
N LYS A 337 -7.51 8.46 -32.16
CA LYS A 337 -8.94 8.71 -32.36
C LYS A 337 -9.25 10.21 -32.49
N ASP A 338 -8.64 11.03 -31.66
CA ASP A 338 -8.80 12.48 -31.72
C ASP A 338 -8.22 13.07 -33.02
N GLU A 339 -7.08 12.55 -33.49
CA GLU A 339 -6.51 12.94 -34.79
C GLU A 339 -7.43 12.54 -35.96
N ILE A 340 -7.97 11.33 -35.93
CA ILE A 340 -8.92 10.84 -36.95
C ILE A 340 -10.20 11.68 -36.95
N ASN A 341 -10.80 11.94 -35.78
CA ASN A 341 -12.00 12.78 -35.66
C ASN A 341 -11.75 14.21 -36.20
N ASN A 342 -10.58 14.78 -35.90
CA ASN A 342 -10.20 16.09 -36.42
C ASN A 342 -10.05 16.10 -37.95
N LYS A 343 -9.49 15.03 -38.54
CA LYS A 343 -9.42 14.87 -40.01
C LYS A 343 -10.81 14.70 -40.62
N MET A 344 -11.68 13.92 -39.99
CA MET A 344 -13.05 13.68 -40.43
C MET A 344 -13.88 14.97 -40.44
N ASN A 345 -13.82 15.75 -39.35
CA ASN A 345 -14.46 17.06 -39.24
C ASN A 345 -13.95 18.06 -40.31
N LYS A 346 -12.65 18.00 -40.67
CA LYS A 346 -12.09 18.83 -41.75
C LYS A 346 -12.60 18.41 -43.12
N LEU A 347 -12.77 17.11 -43.36
CA LEU A 347 -13.35 16.56 -44.59
C LEU A 347 -14.82 16.95 -44.73
N ASP A 348 -15.63 16.82 -43.68
CA ASP A 348 -17.04 17.23 -43.68
C ASP A 348 -17.21 18.72 -43.94
N LYS A 349 -16.33 19.57 -43.36
CA LYS A 349 -16.30 21.00 -43.66
C LYS A 349 -15.93 21.30 -45.12
N LYS A 350 -15.03 20.53 -45.74
CA LYS A 350 -14.69 20.69 -47.16
C LYS A 350 -15.83 20.23 -48.06
N ILE A 351 -16.46 19.09 -47.77
CA ILE A 351 -17.59 18.56 -48.54
C ILE A 351 -18.78 19.52 -48.47
N SER A 352 -19.14 19.99 -47.28
CA SER A 352 -20.23 20.95 -47.11
C SER A 352 -19.96 22.28 -47.82
N LYS A 353 -18.71 22.75 -47.87
CA LYS A 353 -18.33 23.92 -48.65
C LYS A 353 -18.51 23.70 -50.16
N LEU A 354 -18.08 22.55 -50.69
CA LEU A 354 -18.23 22.19 -52.10
C LEU A 354 -19.70 22.01 -52.52
N ILE A 355 -20.55 21.47 -51.64
CA ILE A 355 -21.99 21.36 -51.88
C ILE A 355 -22.65 22.74 -51.95
N LYS A 356 -22.14 23.72 -51.19
CA LYS A 356 -22.70 25.08 -51.14
C LYS A 356 -22.26 25.98 -52.30
N GLU A 357 -21.17 25.61 -52.98
CA GLU A 357 -20.61 26.31 -54.15
C GLU A 357 -21.15 25.75 -55.48
N ARG A 358 -21.99 24.71 -55.45
CA ARG A 358 -22.67 24.10 -56.60
C ARG A 358 -24.17 24.42 -56.55
#